data_AF-A0A1V5A3U7-F1
#
_entry.id   AF-A0A1V5A3U7-F1
#
_cell.length_a   1.000
_cell.length_b   1.000
_cell.length_c   1.000
_cell.angle_alpha   90.00
_cell.angle_beta   90.00
_cell.angle_gamma   90.00
#
_symmetry.space_group_name_H-M   'P 1'
#
loop_
_entity.id
_entity.type
_entity.pdbx_description
1 polymer ?
#
loop_
_entity_poly.entity_id
_entity_poly.type
_entity_poly.pdbx_seq_one_letter_code
_entity_poly.pdbx_strand_id
1 'polypeptide(L)'
;MAQFCESCGARIKEGDKFCEQCGAIVPGPAGVPQAQGAPGEVAHPPKNPTLALILSFFFSGLGQIYNGDTLKGVAIYFGTLIGALLFIVPGIIVWIYGVYDAYTTAKKMNEGTVPYKKTNTLFMIGFVVMVLVIGGIVLIMSLALV
;
A
#
# COMPACT_ATOMS: atom_id res chain seq x y z
N MET A 1 -37.03 13.84 18.39
CA MET A 1 -37.69 13.53 19.70
C MET A 1 -36.60 13.55 20.74
N ALA A 2 -36.77 14.20 21.89
CA ALA A 2 -35.71 14.28 22.89
C ALA A 2 -35.36 12.88 23.41
N GLN A 3 -34.13 12.43 23.15
CA GLN A 3 -33.61 11.20 23.74
C GLN A 3 -33.01 11.52 25.11
N PHE A 4 -33.28 10.66 26.09
CA PHE A 4 -32.72 10.76 27.43
C PHE A 4 -31.67 9.66 27.61
N CYS A 5 -30.59 9.95 28.32
CA CYS A 5 -29.53 9.01 28.60
C CYS A 5 -30.03 7.89 29.51
N GLU A 6 -29.88 6.63 29.09
CA GLU A 6 -30.30 5.46 29.88
C GLU A 6 -29.45 5.25 31.15
N SER A 7 -28.24 5.82 31.18
CA SER A 7 -27.32 5.67 32.32
C SER A 7 -27.55 6.70 33.42
N CYS A 8 -27.98 7.93 33.11
CA CYS A 8 -28.12 9.00 34.11
C CYS A 8 -29.36 9.90 33.96
N GLY A 9 -30.20 9.68 32.95
CA GLY A 9 -31.45 10.42 32.74
C GLY A 9 -31.30 11.83 32.14
N ALA A 10 -30.08 12.27 31.80
CA ALA A 10 -29.87 13.59 31.19
C ALA A 10 -30.40 13.66 29.75
N ARG A 11 -30.82 14.85 29.30
CA ARG A 11 -31.29 15.07 27.91
C ARG A 11 -30.09 15.09 26.96
N ILE A 12 -30.13 14.28 25.90
CA ILE A 12 -29.06 14.17 24.90
C ILE A 12 -29.44 15.00 23.66
N LYS A 13 -28.47 15.73 23.08
CA LYS A 13 -28.70 16.47 21.84
C LYS A 13 -28.58 15.52 20.64
N GLU A 14 -29.33 15.79 19.58
CA GLU A 14 -29.31 14.97 18.37
C GLU A 14 -27.90 15.02 17.73
N GLY A 15 -27.21 13.87 17.68
CA GLY A 15 -25.86 13.74 17.11
C GLY A 15 -24.73 13.56 18.13
N ASP A 16 -25.01 13.64 19.44
CA ASP A 16 -24.00 13.43 20.47
C ASP A 16 -23.57 11.95 20.54
N LYS A 17 -22.25 11.71 20.52
CA LYS A 17 -21.65 10.36 20.66
C LYS A 17 -21.56 9.91 22.13
N PHE A 18 -21.59 10.87 23.05
CA PHE A 18 -21.43 10.67 24.48
C PHE A 18 -22.34 11.63 25.25
N CYS A 19 -22.80 11.21 26.42
CA CYS A 19 -23.55 12.07 27.31
C CYS A 19 -22.61 13.08 27.98
N GLU A 20 -22.86 14.37 27.77
CA GLU A 20 -22.07 15.47 28.36
C GLU A 20 -22.16 15.54 29.91
N GLN A 21 -23.06 14.79 30.54
CA GLN A 21 -23.28 14.85 32.00
C GLN A 21 -22.65 13.68 32.76
N CYS A 22 -22.64 12.46 32.21
CA CYS A 22 -22.10 11.29 32.89
C CYS A 22 -21.01 10.55 32.09
N GLY A 23 -20.78 10.92 30.83
CA GLY A 23 -19.79 10.28 29.96
C GLY A 23 -20.23 8.95 29.35
N ALA A 24 -21.47 8.50 29.54
CA ALA A 24 -21.97 7.28 28.92
C ALA A 24 -22.01 7.41 27.39
N ILE A 25 -21.63 6.35 26.67
CA ILE A 25 -21.68 6.29 25.21
C ILE A 25 -23.15 6.18 24.79
N VAL A 26 -23.59 7.06 23.90
CA VAL A 26 -24.97 7.04 23.40
C VAL A 26 -25.00 6.20 22.12
N PRO A 27 -25.80 5.12 22.05
CA PRO A 27 -25.97 4.39 20.80
C PRO A 27 -26.63 5.32 19.77
N GLY A 28 -25.90 5.64 18.71
CA GLY A 28 -26.40 6.44 17.59
C GLY A 28 -27.61 5.78 16.92
N PRO A 29 -28.37 6.51 16.08
CA PRO A 29 -29.61 6.01 15.49
C PRO A 29 -29.43 4.63 14.86
N ALA A 30 -30.16 3.65 15.39
CA ALA A 30 -30.20 2.29 14.90
C ALA A 30 -30.76 2.28 13.47
N GLY A 31 -29.87 2.11 12.49
CA GLY A 31 -30.25 2.14 11.08
C GLY A 31 -29.11 2.44 10.12
N VAL A 32 -27.96 2.91 10.60
CA VAL A 32 -26.73 2.95 9.80
C VAL A 32 -25.96 1.66 10.06
N PRO A 33 -25.78 0.77 9.07
CA PRO A 33 -24.73 -0.23 9.15
C PRO A 33 -23.44 0.53 9.42
N GLN A 34 -22.82 0.33 10.58
CA GLN A 34 -21.43 0.68 10.78
C GLN A 34 -20.61 -0.25 9.90
N ALA A 35 -20.57 0.05 8.60
CA ALA A 35 -19.43 -0.29 7.80
C ALA A 35 -18.25 0.29 8.55
N GLN A 36 -17.32 -0.57 8.95
CA GLN A 36 -16.03 -0.20 9.51
C GLN A 36 -15.20 0.44 8.37
N GLY A 37 -15.69 1.53 7.80
CA GLY A 37 -14.93 2.48 7.00
C GLY A 37 -14.42 3.52 7.98
N ALA A 38 -13.10 3.61 8.12
CA ALA A 38 -12.48 4.59 9.00
C ALA A 38 -12.99 6.00 8.68
N PRO A 39 -13.20 6.88 9.68
CA PRO A 39 -13.62 8.25 9.42
C PRO A 39 -12.46 9.00 8.74
N GLY A 40 -12.56 9.20 7.44
CA GLY A 40 -11.63 10.03 6.67
C GLY A 40 -11.03 9.40 5.41
N GLU A 41 -11.80 8.68 4.59
CA GLU A 41 -11.41 8.42 3.19
C GLU A 41 -11.37 9.75 2.42
N VAL A 42 -10.25 10.47 2.56
CA VAL A 42 -9.83 11.49 1.61
C VAL A 42 -9.73 10.82 0.25
N ALA A 43 -10.60 11.20 -0.67
CA ALA A 43 -10.60 10.71 -2.04
C ALA A 43 -9.20 10.91 -2.65
N HIS A 44 -8.44 9.82 -2.73
CA HIS A 44 -7.11 9.77 -3.35
C HIS A 44 -7.24 9.43 -4.83
N PRO A 45 -6.37 9.98 -5.69
CA PRO A 45 -6.35 9.63 -7.10
C PRO A 45 -6.06 8.12 -7.26
N PRO A 46 -6.76 7.45 -8.21
CA PRO A 46 -6.54 6.03 -8.44
C PRO A 46 -5.10 5.76 -8.92
N LYS A 47 -4.57 4.60 -8.56
CA LYS A 47 -3.29 4.10 -9.08
C LYS A 47 -3.49 3.60 -10.51
N ASN A 48 -2.44 3.63 -11.33
CA ASN A 48 -2.46 3.01 -12.66
C ASN A 48 -1.85 1.60 -12.59
N PRO A 49 -2.63 0.51 -12.72
CA PRO A 49 -2.11 -0.85 -12.59
C PRO A 49 -1.13 -1.22 -13.70
N THR A 50 -1.35 -0.74 -14.91
CA THR A 50 -0.44 -0.97 -16.05
C THR A 50 0.89 -0.29 -15.83
N LEU A 51 0.90 0.92 -15.26
CA LEU A 51 2.14 1.59 -14.88
C LEU A 51 2.88 0.78 -13.81
N ALA A 52 2.18 0.32 -12.76
CA ALA A 52 2.79 -0.52 -11.73
C ALA A 52 3.44 -1.80 -12.31
N LEU A 53 2.75 -2.43 -13.28
CA LEU A 53 3.25 -3.60 -14.00
C LEU A 53 4.54 -3.27 -14.77
N ILE A 54 4.52 -2.22 -15.60
CA ILE A 54 5.67 -1.83 -16.43
C ILE A 54 6.87 -1.47 -15.56
N LEU A 55 6.64 -0.74 -14.47
CA LEU A 55 7.68 -0.39 -13.51
C LEU A 55 8.35 -1.64 -12.93
N SER A 56 7.57 -2.64 -12.48
CA SER A 56 8.13 -3.89 -11.96
C SER A 56 8.79 -4.78 -13.02
N PHE A 57 8.33 -4.71 -14.28
CA PHE A 57 8.93 -5.48 -15.38
C PHE A 57 10.36 -5.01 -15.66
N PHE A 58 10.58 -3.70 -15.85
CA PHE A 58 11.91 -3.16 -16.12
C PHE A 58 12.80 -3.06 -14.88
N PHE A 59 12.20 -2.80 -13.71
CA PHE A 59 12.90 -2.64 -12.46
C PHE A 59 12.21 -3.48 -11.38
N SER A 60 12.73 -4.69 -11.13
CA SER A 60 12.15 -5.59 -10.12
C SER A 60 11.93 -4.87 -8.79
N GLY A 61 10.72 -4.98 -8.24
CA GLY A 61 10.32 -4.33 -6.98
C GLY A 61 9.80 -2.89 -7.11
N LEU A 62 9.97 -2.22 -8.25
CA LEU A 62 9.60 -0.80 -8.39
C LEU A 62 8.08 -0.57 -8.41
N GLY A 63 7.29 -1.48 -8.98
CA GLY A 63 5.83 -1.39 -8.98
C GLY A 63 5.21 -1.51 -7.59
N GLN A 64 5.82 -2.29 -6.69
CA GLN A 64 5.41 -2.34 -5.28
C GLN A 64 5.71 -1.02 -4.56
N ILE A 65 6.86 -0.41 -4.82
CA ILE A 65 7.21 0.91 -4.27
C ILE A 65 6.25 1.99 -4.82
N TYR A 66 5.87 1.91 -6.10
CA TYR A 66 4.81 2.75 -6.68
C TYR A 66 3.45 2.57 -5.98
N ASN A 67 3.11 1.35 -5.58
CA ASN A 67 1.90 1.07 -4.80
C ASN A 67 2.01 1.53 -3.33
N GLY A 68 3.18 1.99 -2.88
CA GLY A 68 3.43 2.40 -1.49
C GLY A 68 3.86 1.25 -0.56
N ASP A 69 4.08 0.05 -1.10
CA ASP A 69 4.58 -1.13 -0.39
C ASP A 69 6.11 -1.24 -0.50
N THR A 70 6.83 -0.27 0.08
CA THR A 70 8.29 -0.16 -0.07
C THR A 70 9.03 -1.40 0.39
N LEU A 71 8.70 -1.94 1.57
CA LEU A 71 9.36 -3.13 2.11
C LEU A 71 9.21 -4.34 1.18
N LYS A 72 8.02 -4.51 0.60
CA LYS A 72 7.73 -5.60 -0.35
C LYS A 72 8.52 -5.44 -1.64
N GLY A 73 8.60 -4.21 -2.16
CA GLY A 73 9.41 -3.91 -3.34
C GLY A 73 10.90 -4.20 -3.14
N VAL A 74 11.47 -3.76 -2.02
CA VAL A 74 12.87 -4.06 -1.66
C VAL A 74 13.09 -5.57 -1.51
N ALA A 75 12.18 -6.29 -0.86
CA ALA A 75 12.28 -7.74 -0.70
C ALA A 75 12.23 -8.48 -2.05
N ILE A 76 11.35 -8.07 -2.97
CA ILE A 76 11.26 -8.65 -4.32
C ILE A 76 12.53 -8.37 -5.13
N TYR A 77 13.08 -7.16 -5.03
CA TYR A 77 14.32 -6.80 -5.72
C TYR A 77 15.50 -7.67 -5.28
N PHE A 78 15.78 -7.74 -3.98
CA PHE A 78 16.87 -8.58 -3.46
C PHE A 78 16.58 -10.06 -3.64
N GLY A 79 15.33 -10.50 -3.52
CA GLY A 79 14.94 -11.88 -3.82
C GLY A 79 15.20 -12.25 -5.28
N THR A 80 14.96 -11.32 -6.21
CA THR A 80 15.28 -11.50 -7.64
C THR A 80 16.79 -11.56 -7.85
N LEU A 81 17.56 -10.66 -7.23
CA LEU A 81 19.02 -10.65 -7.35
C LEU A 81 19.68 -11.91 -6.77
N ILE A 82 19.33 -12.28 -5.54
CA ILE A 82 19.84 -13.48 -4.87
C ILE A 82 19.42 -14.72 -5.64
N GLY A 83 18.15 -14.78 -6.06
CA GLY A 83 17.63 -15.84 -6.92
C GLY A 83 18.50 -15.98 -8.16
N ALA A 84 18.61 -14.92 -8.96
CA ALA A 84 19.38 -14.93 -10.20
C ALA A 84 20.87 -15.26 -10.00
N LEU A 85 21.49 -14.79 -8.91
CA LEU A 85 22.89 -15.04 -8.57
C LEU A 85 23.15 -16.49 -8.17
N LEU A 86 22.26 -17.11 -7.39
CA LEU A 86 22.40 -18.51 -6.99
C LEU A 86 22.02 -19.44 -8.16
N PHE A 87 20.85 -19.21 -8.76
CA PHE A 87 20.29 -19.98 -9.86
C PHE A 87 19.32 -19.11 -10.68
N ILE A 88 19.58 -18.96 -11.98
CA ILE A 88 18.78 -18.10 -12.87
C ILE A 88 17.26 -18.35 -12.76
N VAL A 89 16.84 -19.61 -12.64
CA VAL A 89 15.42 -20.01 -12.61
C VAL A 89 14.66 -19.43 -11.40
N PRO A 90 15.09 -19.62 -10.13
CA PRO A 90 14.52 -18.92 -8.98
C PRO A 90 14.41 -17.40 -9.14
N GLY A 91 15.42 -16.76 -9.73
CA GLY A 91 15.39 -15.32 -10.00
C GLY A 91 14.23 -14.92 -10.92
N ILE A 92 14.05 -15.66 -12.01
CA ILE A 92 12.94 -15.44 -12.97
C ILE A 92 11.58 -15.65 -12.28
N ILE A 93 11.44 -16.66 -11.42
CA ILE A 93 10.18 -16.93 -10.71
C ILE A 93 9.81 -15.75 -9.80
N VAL A 94 10.76 -15.27 -8.99
CA VAL A 94 10.54 -14.12 -8.10
C VAL A 94 10.22 -12.85 -8.90
N TRP A 95 10.90 -12.65 -10.03
CA TRP A 95 10.65 -11.51 -10.91
C TRP A 95 9.24 -11.53 -11.50
N ILE A 96 8.79 -12.66 -12.07
CA ILE A 96 7.43 -12.80 -12.63
C ILE A 96 6.38 -12.59 -11.54
N TYR A 97 6.60 -13.17 -10.35
CA TYR A 97 5.74 -12.94 -9.19
C TYR A 97 5.65 -11.43 -8.87
N GLY A 98 6.79 -10.72 -8.86
CA GLY A 98 6.83 -9.28 -8.62
C GLY A 98 6.07 -8.45 -9.65
N VAL A 99 6.09 -8.83 -10.93
CA VAL A 99 5.31 -8.16 -11.98
C VAL A 99 3.81 -8.34 -11.75
N TYR A 100 3.36 -9.57 -11.55
CA TYR A 100 1.95 -9.89 -11.28
C TYR A 100 1.43 -9.21 -10.01
N ASP A 101 2.23 -9.25 -8.95
CA ASP A 101 1.89 -8.69 -7.66
C ASP A 101 1.71 -7.16 -7.69
N ALA A 102 2.56 -6.45 -8.44
CA ALA A 102 2.45 -5.00 -8.61
C ALA A 102 1.15 -4.60 -9.31
N TYR A 103 0.79 -5.30 -10.39
CA TYR A 103 -0.45 -5.05 -11.13
C TYR A 103 -1.69 -5.31 -10.26
N THR A 104 -1.74 -6.48 -9.65
CA THR A 104 -2.92 -6.89 -8.87
C THR A 104 -3.11 -6.05 -7.62
N THR A 105 -2.03 -5.65 -6.95
CA THR A 105 -2.11 -4.76 -5.78
C THR A 105 -2.65 -3.38 -6.16
N ALA A 106 -2.18 -2.77 -7.25
CA ALA A 106 -2.69 -1.50 -7.74
C ALA A 106 -4.18 -1.57 -8.09
N LYS A 107 -4.60 -2.65 -8.77
CA LYS A 107 -6.00 -2.90 -9.11
C LYS A 107 -6.86 -3.04 -7.85
N LYS A 108 -6.41 -3.84 -6.88
CA LYS A 108 -7.11 -4.04 -5.59
C LYS A 108 -7.24 -2.75 -4.78
N MET A 109 -6.25 -1.85 -4.83
CA MET A 109 -6.32 -0.54 -4.17
C MET A 109 -7.40 0.35 -4.80
N ASN A 110 -7.54 0.31 -6.12
CA ASN A 110 -8.58 1.07 -6.82
C ASN A 110 -9.99 0.51 -6.55
N GLU A 111 -10.09 -0.80 -6.33
CA GLU A 111 -11.35 -1.50 -6.00
C GLU A 111 -11.72 -1.37 -4.51
N GLY A 112 -10.87 -0.77 -3.67
CA GLY A 112 -11.11 -0.62 -2.23
C GLY A 112 -10.96 -1.92 -1.42
N THR A 113 -10.42 -2.98 -2.02
CA THR A 113 -10.24 -4.29 -1.35
C THR A 113 -8.97 -4.36 -0.51
N VAL A 114 -8.01 -3.46 -0.76
CA VAL A 114 -6.82 -3.26 0.08
C VAL A 114 -6.63 -1.75 0.33
N PRO A 115 -6.13 -1.35 1.52
CA PRO A 115 -6.03 0.06 1.87
C PRO A 115 -5.05 0.79 0.95
N TYR A 116 -5.44 1.99 0.51
CA TYR A 116 -4.56 2.86 -0.28
C TYR A 116 -3.32 3.25 0.52
N LYS A 117 -2.14 3.17 -0.10
CA LYS A 117 -0.88 3.64 0.46
C LYS A 117 -0.29 4.74 -0.42
N LYS A 118 0.04 5.86 0.21
CA LYS A 118 0.72 6.97 -0.48
C LYS A 118 2.15 6.54 -0.82
N THR A 119 2.57 6.81 -2.05
CA THR A 119 3.95 6.59 -2.49
C THR A 119 4.88 7.55 -1.78
N ASN A 120 5.99 7.04 -1.23
CA ASN A 120 7.11 7.89 -0.83
C ASN A 120 7.98 8.16 -2.05
N THR A 121 7.74 9.28 -2.73
CA THR A 121 8.43 9.65 -3.98
C THR A 121 9.94 9.73 -3.81
N LEU A 122 10.43 10.25 -2.67
CA LEU A 122 11.86 10.34 -2.41
C LEU A 122 12.50 8.95 -2.37
N PHE A 123 11.85 8.01 -1.69
CA PHE A 123 12.32 6.63 -1.60
C PHE A 123 12.28 5.93 -2.95
N MET A 124 11.24 6.20 -3.76
CA MET A 124 11.13 5.68 -5.12
C MET A 124 12.27 6.16 -6.03
N ILE A 125 12.56 7.47 -6.01
CA ILE A 125 13.68 8.03 -6.79
C ILE A 125 15.01 7.45 -6.30
N GLY A 126 15.24 7.41 -4.99
CA GLY A 126 16.45 6.83 -4.41
C GLY A 126 16.64 5.36 -4.77
N PHE A 127 15.56 4.58 -4.78
CA PHE A 127 15.58 3.20 -5.21
C PHE A 127 15.95 3.06 -6.70
N VAL A 128 15.36 3.86 -7.59
CA VAL A 128 15.71 3.85 -9.03
C VAL A 128 17.19 4.18 -9.23
N VAL A 129 17.71 5.21 -8.56
CA VAL A 129 19.13 5.58 -8.63
C VAL A 129 20.01 4.42 -8.15
N MET A 130 19.65 3.80 -7.03
CA MET A 130 20.37 2.63 -6.48
C MET A 130 20.40 1.46 -7.47
N VAL A 131 19.27 1.12 -8.11
CA VAL A 131 19.20 0.05 -9.12
C VAL A 131 20.08 0.37 -10.33
N LEU A 132 20.05 1.61 -10.84
CA LEU A 132 20.87 2.03 -11.97
C LEU A 132 22.37 1.98 -11.66
N VAL A 133 22.77 2.43 -10.46
CA VAL A 133 24.17 2.37 -10.01
C VAL A 133 24.64 0.93 -9.89
N ILE A 134 23.87 0.05 -9.24
CA ILE A 134 24.22 -1.37 -9.10
C ILE A 134 24.30 -2.03 -10.49
N GLY A 135 23.31 -1.82 -11.34
CA GLY A 135 23.30 -2.36 -12.70
C GLY A 135 24.48 -1.88 -13.53
N GLY A 136 24.84 -0.59 -13.44
CA GLY A 136 26.00 -0.02 -14.10
C GLY A 136 27.32 -0.63 -13.61
N ILE A 137 27.49 -0.80 -12.30
CA ILE A 137 28.67 -1.45 -11.71
C ILE A 137 28.78 -2.90 -12.21
N VAL A 138 27.70 -3.67 -12.18
CA VAL A 138 27.67 -5.06 -12.66
C VAL A 138 28.02 -5.13 -14.15
N LEU A 139 27.46 -4.22 -14.96
CA LEU A 139 27.76 -4.12 -16.39
C LEU A 139 29.26 -3.83 -16.63
N ILE A 140 29.82 -2.81 -15.97
CA ILE A 140 31.24 -2.45 -16.12
C ILE A 140 32.15 -3.61 -15.69
N MET A 141 31.87 -4.24 -14.55
CA MET A 141 32.64 -5.39 -14.07
C MET A 141 32.57 -6.56 -15.05
N SER A 142 31.41 -6.83 -15.65
CA SER A 142 31.25 -7.89 -16.66
C SER A 142 32.05 -7.62 -17.94
N LEU A 143 32.15 -6.37 -18.38
CA LEU A 143 32.95 -5.97 -19.54
C LEU A 143 34.46 -6.00 -19.27
N ALA A 144 34.88 -5.78 -18.03
CA ALA A 144 36.28 -5.83 -17.63
C ALA A 144 36.84 -7.26 -17.46
N LEU A 145 35.95 -8.26 -17.40
CA LEU A 145 36.29 -9.67 -17.23
C LEU A 145 36.38 -10.45 -18.56
N VAL A 146 36.05 -9.81 -19.69
CA VAL A 146 36.09 -10.36 -21.05
C VAL A 146 37.27 -9.77 -21.81
#